data_AF-A0A6M1ZDL8-F1
#
_entry.id   AF-A0A6M1ZDL8-F1
#
_cell.length_a   1.000
_cell.length_b   1.000
_cell.length_c   1.000
_cell.angle_alpha   90.00
_cell.angle_beta   90.00
_cell.angle_gamma   90.00
#
_symmetry.space_group_name_H-M   'P 1'
#
loop_
_entity.id
_entity.type
_entity.pdbx_description
1 polymer ?
#
loop_
_entity_poly.entity_id
_entity_poly.type
_entity_poly.pdbx_seq_one_letter_code
_entity_poly.pdbx_strand_id
1 'polypeptide(L)'
;MLPKTKDKFIALNKKGLFPGPNEKEKAFLERVHALEEFFSKPPSEVDDFLTDGDWSAPQQELLEKYDFSPDWIVAHFDNAKLPFFQAGATWISEKKALRIPLIQLKKRYANKPAALSEMVAHEAVHAARMQFDEPRFEELLAYQTSRFPWRRFLGGLFMRSWESTLFLLSLLIPFGVELSLAFFPEGGNWEIFFWTPWVYFLYLLGRNLLNWGTLTRARRKLMRRYPALKKPWAVLLRLTDEEIWSLAWSSEKWEKEDLRKQLIWEIYLKKDWVRVKFL
;
A
#
# COMPACT_ATOMS: atom_id res chain seq x y z
N MET A 1 -20.86 -11.33 28.23
CA MET A 1 -21.10 -10.57 26.98
C MET A 1 -19.83 -10.52 26.10
N LEU A 2 -19.25 -11.66 25.71
CA LEU A 2 -17.81 -11.75 25.39
C LEU A 2 -17.37 -12.51 24.10
N PRO A 3 -18.26 -13.08 23.24
CA PRO A 3 -17.87 -13.56 21.90
C PRO A 3 -18.17 -12.57 20.76
N LYS A 4 -19.34 -11.91 20.79
CA LYS A 4 -19.89 -11.15 19.65
C LYS A 4 -19.02 -9.98 19.17
N THR A 5 -18.34 -9.28 20.08
CA THR A 5 -17.48 -8.14 19.70
C THR A 5 -16.18 -8.61 19.04
N LYS A 6 -15.64 -9.76 19.46
CA LYS A 6 -14.43 -10.36 18.88
C LYS A 6 -14.65 -10.81 17.45
N ASP A 7 -15.71 -11.57 17.24
CA ASP A 7 -16.07 -12.07 15.90
C ASP A 7 -16.32 -10.90 14.94
N LYS A 8 -16.91 -9.81 15.45
CA LYS A 8 -17.09 -8.56 14.70
C LYS A 8 -15.75 -7.98 14.24
N PHE A 9 -14.74 -7.82 15.11
CA PHE A 9 -13.45 -7.26 14.68
C PHE A 9 -12.70 -8.16 13.70
N ILE A 10 -12.78 -9.47 13.89
CA ILE A 10 -12.18 -10.43 12.93
C ILE A 10 -12.87 -10.30 11.57
N ALA A 11 -14.20 -10.23 11.53
CA ALA A 11 -14.94 -10.02 10.29
C ALA A 11 -14.56 -8.71 9.60
N LEU A 12 -14.47 -7.60 10.34
CA LEU A 12 -14.04 -6.31 9.80
C LEU A 12 -12.60 -6.37 9.25
N ASN A 13 -11.70 -7.06 9.95
CA ASN A 13 -10.33 -7.26 9.49
C ASN A 13 -10.29 -8.08 8.19
N LYS A 14 -11.13 -9.11 8.05
CA LYS A 14 -11.27 -9.90 6.81
C LYS A 14 -11.85 -9.08 5.66
N LYS A 15 -12.59 -8.00 5.93
CA LYS A 15 -13.03 -7.02 4.93
C LYS A 15 -11.96 -5.97 4.59
N GLY A 16 -10.76 -6.04 5.15
CA GLY A 16 -9.72 -5.04 4.91
C GLY A 16 -9.88 -3.74 5.71
N LEU A 17 -10.81 -3.68 6.67
CA LEU A 17 -10.93 -2.58 7.61
C LEU A 17 -9.93 -2.82 8.76
N PHE A 18 -8.70 -2.33 8.57
CA PHE A 18 -7.65 -2.45 9.57
C PHE A 18 -7.72 -1.28 10.56
N PRO A 19 -7.58 -1.53 11.87
CA PRO A 19 -7.35 -0.44 12.81
C PRO A 19 -6.03 0.24 12.51
N GLY A 20 -6.00 1.57 12.55
CA GLY A 20 -4.79 2.37 12.38
C GLY A 20 -3.81 2.25 13.56
N PRO A 21 -2.56 2.72 13.40
CA PRO A 21 -1.64 2.84 14.51
C PRO A 21 -2.24 3.78 15.56
N ASN A 22 -2.32 3.31 16.81
CA ASN A 22 -2.91 4.03 17.95
C ASN A 22 -4.43 4.28 17.90
N GLU A 23 -5.15 3.70 16.93
CA GLU A 23 -6.61 3.83 16.85
C GLU A 23 -7.29 3.00 17.95
N LYS A 24 -8.09 3.66 18.79
CA LYS A 24 -8.85 3.00 19.86
C LYS A 24 -10.10 2.32 19.30
N GLU A 25 -10.59 1.30 20.00
CA GLU A 25 -11.77 0.49 19.61
C GLU A 25 -12.98 1.34 19.20
N LYS A 26 -13.34 2.34 20.02
CA LYS A 26 -14.49 3.22 19.76
C LYS A 26 -14.29 4.03 18.46
N ALA A 27 -13.12 4.66 18.30
CA ALA A 27 -12.80 5.45 17.11
C ALA A 27 -12.78 4.58 15.84
N PHE A 28 -12.25 3.36 15.94
CA PHE A 28 -12.28 2.40 14.84
C PHE A 28 -13.71 2.04 14.41
N LEU A 29 -14.60 1.73 15.36
CA LEU A 29 -15.99 1.40 15.04
C LEU A 29 -16.77 2.60 14.49
N GLU A 30 -16.52 3.82 15.00
CA GLU A 30 -17.10 5.05 14.47
C GLU A 30 -16.67 5.30 13.03
N ARG A 31 -15.38 5.10 12.72
CA ARG A 31 -14.86 5.19 11.35
C ARG A 31 -15.50 4.15 10.43
N VAL A 32 -15.61 2.90 10.87
CA VAL A 32 -16.25 1.83 10.10
C VAL A 32 -17.69 2.19 9.76
N HIS A 33 -18.46 2.62 10.77
CA HIS A 33 -19.85 3.04 10.56
C HIS A 33 -19.94 4.22 9.57
N ALA A 34 -19.06 5.20 9.70
CA ALA A 34 -19.06 6.36 8.80
C ALA A 34 -18.70 5.98 7.36
N LEU A 35 -17.83 4.99 7.14
CA LEU A 35 -17.53 4.45 5.80
C LEU A 35 -18.72 3.68 5.22
N GLU A 36 -19.35 2.82 6.03
CA GLU A 36 -20.56 2.09 5.62
C GLU A 36 -21.68 3.05 5.23
N GLU A 37 -21.90 4.11 6.02
CA GLU A 37 -22.88 5.16 5.72
C GLU A 37 -22.50 5.92 4.44
N PHE A 38 -21.23 6.29 4.28
CA PHE A 38 -20.76 7.02 3.10
C PHE A 38 -20.96 6.21 1.81
N PHE A 39 -20.60 4.92 1.82
CA PHE A 39 -20.71 4.05 0.64
C PHE A 39 -22.11 3.45 0.45
N SER A 40 -23.00 3.55 1.43
CA SER A 40 -24.42 3.19 1.24
C SER A 40 -25.11 4.03 0.16
N LYS A 41 -24.57 5.23 -0.11
CA LYS A 41 -25.01 6.12 -1.17
C LYS A 41 -23.81 6.38 -2.08
N PRO A 42 -23.72 5.72 -3.25
CA PRO A 42 -22.59 5.93 -4.14
C PRO A 42 -22.44 7.44 -4.45
N PRO A 43 -21.21 7.97 -4.54
CA PRO A 43 -21.00 9.37 -4.86
C PRO A 43 -21.68 9.72 -6.18
N SER A 44 -22.67 10.61 -6.15
CA SER A 44 -23.49 10.97 -7.33
C SER A 44 -22.70 11.66 -8.45
N GLU A 45 -21.48 12.09 -8.16
CA GLU A 45 -20.58 12.78 -9.09
C GLU A 45 -19.64 11.82 -9.86
N VAL A 46 -19.69 10.53 -9.55
CA VAL A 46 -18.83 9.51 -10.15
C VAL A 46 -19.68 8.56 -10.98
N ASP A 47 -19.37 8.48 -12.26
CA ASP A 47 -19.93 7.50 -13.20
C ASP A 47 -18.95 6.33 -13.41
N ASP A 48 -19.41 5.25 -14.06
CA ASP A 48 -18.55 4.15 -14.55
C ASP A 48 -17.83 3.37 -13.41
N PHE A 49 -18.60 2.98 -12.39
CA PHE A 49 -18.13 2.15 -11.29
C PHE A 49 -17.81 0.72 -11.75
N LEU A 50 -16.80 0.13 -11.12
CA LEU A 50 -16.53 -1.30 -11.26
C LEU A 50 -17.70 -2.12 -10.69
N THR A 51 -18.02 -3.21 -11.38
CA THR A 51 -19.08 -4.15 -10.99
C THR A 51 -18.53 -5.25 -10.07
N ASP A 52 -19.41 -6.03 -9.45
CA ASP A 52 -19.02 -7.21 -8.66
C ASP A 52 -18.17 -8.20 -9.49
N GLY A 53 -18.44 -8.29 -10.80
CA GLY A 53 -17.66 -9.12 -11.72
C GLY A 53 -16.19 -8.69 -11.80
N ASP A 54 -15.95 -7.38 -11.83
CA ASP A 54 -14.60 -6.80 -11.90
C ASP A 54 -13.80 -7.02 -10.62
N TRP A 55 -14.48 -7.15 -9.47
CA TRP A 55 -13.87 -7.35 -8.15
C TRP A 55 -13.51 -8.80 -7.83
N SER A 56 -14.16 -9.77 -8.47
CA SER A 56 -14.00 -11.20 -8.17
C SER A 56 -12.54 -11.68 -8.15
N ALA A 57 -11.79 -11.43 -9.24
CA ALA A 57 -10.38 -11.82 -9.35
C ALA A 57 -9.44 -11.03 -8.41
N PRO A 58 -9.53 -9.68 -8.30
CA PRO A 58 -8.80 -8.93 -7.27
C PRO A 58 -9.01 -9.43 -5.84
N GLN A 59 -10.27 -9.66 -5.46
CA GLN A 59 -10.63 -10.12 -4.11
C GLN A 59 -10.03 -11.49 -3.82
N GLN A 60 -10.07 -12.41 -4.79
CA GLN A 60 -9.42 -13.71 -4.64
C GLN A 60 -7.90 -13.56 -4.42
N GLU A 61 -7.23 -12.73 -5.21
CA GLU A 61 -5.79 -12.48 -5.07
C GLU A 61 -5.42 -11.89 -3.71
N LEU A 62 -6.19 -10.89 -3.24
CA LEU A 62 -6.03 -10.31 -1.92
C LEU A 62 -6.26 -11.33 -0.80
N LEU A 63 -7.28 -12.19 -0.95
CA LEU A 63 -7.59 -13.22 0.02
C LEU A 63 -6.47 -14.27 0.12
N GLU A 64 -5.96 -14.72 -1.02
CA GLU A 64 -4.86 -15.68 -1.08
C GLU A 64 -3.57 -15.11 -0.47
N LYS A 65 -3.20 -13.88 -0.86
CA LYS A 65 -1.94 -13.25 -0.48
C LYS A 65 -1.96 -12.66 0.93
N TYR A 66 -3.00 -11.89 1.23
CA TYR A 66 -3.09 -10.98 2.36
C TYR A 66 -4.26 -11.27 3.31
N ASP A 67 -5.09 -12.25 2.94
CA ASP A 67 -6.12 -12.79 3.82
C ASP A 67 -7.19 -11.76 4.19
N PHE A 68 -7.54 -10.92 3.23
CA PHE A 68 -8.71 -10.04 3.29
C PHE A 68 -9.36 -9.94 1.90
N SER A 69 -10.65 -9.62 1.87
CA SER A 69 -11.46 -9.44 0.66
C SER A 69 -12.40 -8.25 0.91
N PRO A 70 -12.07 -7.04 0.40
CA PRO A 70 -12.86 -5.86 0.67
C PRO A 70 -14.15 -5.83 -0.15
N ASP A 71 -15.27 -5.50 0.49
CA ASP A 71 -16.60 -5.35 -0.11
C ASP A 71 -17.14 -3.91 0.01
N TRP A 72 -16.36 -3.00 0.61
CA TRP A 72 -16.74 -1.61 0.88
C TRP A 72 -15.95 -0.60 0.05
N ILE A 73 -14.87 -1.03 -0.63
CA ILE A 73 -14.02 -0.16 -1.42
C ILE A 73 -14.66 0.07 -2.78
N VAL A 74 -14.79 1.33 -3.16
CA VAL A 74 -15.36 1.71 -4.45
C VAL A 74 -14.25 2.06 -5.43
N ALA A 75 -14.40 1.58 -6.66
CA ALA A 75 -13.51 1.84 -7.79
C ALA A 75 -14.32 2.30 -9.00
N HIS A 76 -13.75 3.19 -9.80
CA HIS A 76 -14.38 3.70 -11.02
C HIS A 76 -13.35 3.97 -12.12
N PHE A 77 -13.84 4.07 -13.35
CA PHE A 77 -13.01 4.43 -14.50
C PHE A 77 -13.09 5.92 -14.84
N ASP A 78 -11.97 6.62 -14.72
CA ASP A 78 -11.83 8.00 -15.17
C ASP A 78 -10.39 8.26 -15.65
N ASN A 79 -10.26 9.01 -16.75
CA ASN A 79 -8.98 9.44 -17.30
C ASN A 79 -8.52 10.80 -16.75
N ALA A 80 -9.40 11.55 -16.06
CA ALA A 80 -9.04 12.88 -15.56
C ALA A 80 -7.93 12.81 -14.51
N LYS A 81 -7.04 13.82 -14.50
CA LYS A 81 -6.01 14.04 -13.46
C LYS A 81 -4.95 12.94 -13.25
N LEU A 82 -5.03 11.80 -13.94
CA LEU A 82 -3.99 10.76 -13.91
C LEU A 82 -2.90 11.04 -14.98
N PRO A 83 -1.63 11.27 -14.59
CA PRO A 83 -0.50 11.37 -15.52
C PRO A 83 -0.45 10.19 -16.49
N PHE A 84 0.02 10.39 -17.72
CA PHE A 84 -0.03 9.37 -18.78
C PHE A 84 0.65 8.03 -18.40
N PHE A 85 1.67 8.10 -17.54
CA PHE A 85 2.45 6.96 -17.04
C PHE A 85 1.82 6.25 -15.81
N GLN A 86 0.82 6.83 -15.16
CA GLN A 86 0.07 6.17 -14.09
C GLN A 86 -1.11 5.39 -14.68
N ALA A 87 -1.42 4.23 -14.10
CA ALA A 87 -2.48 3.34 -14.58
C ALA A 87 -3.78 3.47 -13.76
N GLY A 88 -3.62 3.74 -12.47
CA GLY A 88 -4.64 4.07 -11.49
C GLY A 88 -4.03 4.84 -10.33
N ALA A 89 -4.88 5.24 -9.39
CA ALA A 89 -4.48 5.80 -8.11
C ALA A 89 -5.61 5.62 -7.08
N THR A 90 -5.22 5.48 -5.81
CA THR A 90 -6.12 5.54 -4.66
C THR A 90 -6.11 6.95 -4.09
N TRP A 91 -7.24 7.63 -4.19
CA TRP A 91 -7.42 8.96 -3.61
C TRP A 91 -7.97 8.85 -2.20
N ILE A 92 -7.24 9.37 -1.22
CA ILE A 92 -7.70 9.43 0.17
C ILE A 92 -8.20 10.85 0.44
N SER A 93 -9.51 11.01 0.52
CA SER A 93 -10.14 12.30 0.88
C SER A 93 -10.32 12.39 2.39
N GLU A 94 -9.91 13.51 2.98
CA GLU A 94 -10.16 13.80 4.39
C GLU A 94 -11.41 14.68 4.55
N LYS A 95 -12.50 14.11 5.06
CA LYS A 95 -13.74 14.83 5.38
C LYS A 95 -14.01 14.75 6.88
N LYS A 96 -13.91 15.88 7.60
CA LYS A 96 -14.17 15.94 9.06
C LYS A 96 -13.42 14.84 9.86
N ALA A 97 -12.12 14.69 9.59
CA ALA A 97 -11.24 13.65 10.14
C ALA A 97 -11.54 12.19 9.71
N LEU A 98 -12.50 11.96 8.81
CA LEU A 98 -12.69 10.68 8.13
C LEU A 98 -11.85 10.61 6.86
N ARG A 99 -10.98 9.61 6.76
CA ARG A 99 -10.29 9.27 5.52
C ARG A 99 -11.14 8.31 4.71
N ILE A 100 -11.45 8.70 3.48
CA ILE A 100 -12.31 7.96 2.55
C ILE A 100 -11.46 7.61 1.32
N PRO A 101 -11.23 6.32 1.03
CA PRO A 101 -10.47 5.92 -0.15
C PRO A 101 -11.42 5.76 -1.35
N LEU A 102 -11.00 6.29 -2.50
CA LEU A 102 -11.66 6.05 -3.78
C LEU A 102 -10.61 5.64 -4.81
N ILE A 103 -10.81 4.47 -5.42
CA ILE A 103 -9.91 3.98 -6.47
C ILE A 103 -10.35 4.58 -7.80
N GLN A 104 -9.40 5.20 -8.50
CA GLN A 104 -9.57 5.68 -9.86
C GLN A 104 -8.67 4.89 -10.82
N LEU A 105 -9.23 4.37 -11.91
CA LEU A 105 -8.49 3.62 -12.93
C LEU A 105 -8.70 4.24 -14.32
N LYS A 106 -7.70 4.14 -15.21
CA LYS A 106 -7.90 4.60 -16.59
C LYS A 106 -8.85 3.70 -17.38
N LYS A 107 -9.73 4.32 -18.16
CA LYS A 107 -10.73 3.63 -19.02
C LYS A 107 -10.12 2.61 -19.99
N ARG A 108 -8.87 2.82 -20.42
CA ARG A 108 -8.15 1.89 -21.33
C ARG A 108 -7.94 0.48 -20.76
N TYR A 109 -8.16 0.30 -19.45
CA TYR A 109 -8.01 -0.99 -18.78
C TYR A 109 -9.31 -1.75 -18.53
N ALA A 110 -10.48 -1.13 -18.78
CA ALA A 110 -11.78 -1.79 -18.62
C ALA A 110 -11.87 -3.10 -19.41
N ASN A 111 -11.33 -3.12 -20.63
CA ASN A 111 -11.32 -4.31 -21.50
C ASN A 111 -10.06 -5.19 -21.33
N LYS A 112 -9.33 -5.06 -20.21
CA LYS A 112 -8.07 -5.81 -19.97
C LYS A 112 -8.13 -6.53 -18.61
N PRO A 113 -8.92 -7.62 -18.47
CA PRO A 113 -9.24 -8.22 -17.18
C PRO A 113 -8.02 -8.57 -16.31
N ALA A 114 -6.96 -9.10 -16.90
CA ALA A 114 -5.74 -9.44 -16.15
C ALA A 114 -5.01 -8.18 -15.61
N ALA A 115 -4.94 -7.12 -16.39
CA ALA A 115 -4.32 -5.86 -15.96
C ALA A 115 -5.23 -5.11 -14.97
N LEU A 116 -6.55 -5.13 -15.21
CA LEU A 116 -7.57 -4.61 -14.31
C LEU A 116 -7.45 -5.27 -12.94
N SER A 117 -7.38 -6.60 -12.91
CA SER A 117 -7.25 -7.37 -11.68
C SER A 117 -6.03 -6.98 -10.86
N GLU A 118 -4.87 -6.89 -11.51
CA GLU A 118 -3.61 -6.49 -10.86
C GLU A 118 -3.70 -5.06 -10.28
N MET A 119 -4.23 -4.10 -11.03
CA MET A 119 -4.34 -2.72 -10.55
C MET A 119 -5.35 -2.58 -9.42
N VAL A 120 -6.54 -3.19 -9.53
CA VAL A 120 -7.55 -3.13 -8.46
C VAL A 120 -7.01 -3.75 -7.19
N ALA A 121 -6.33 -4.90 -7.26
CA ALA A 121 -5.71 -5.52 -6.09
C ALA A 121 -4.60 -4.64 -5.48
N HIS A 122 -3.78 -4.00 -6.33
CA HIS A 122 -2.74 -3.06 -5.90
C HIS A 122 -3.35 -1.83 -5.18
N GLU A 123 -4.32 -1.16 -5.79
CA GLU A 123 -4.99 0.02 -5.23
C GLU A 123 -5.79 -0.32 -3.96
N ALA A 124 -6.42 -1.50 -3.91
CA ALA A 124 -7.12 -1.96 -2.72
C ALA A 124 -6.19 -2.17 -1.51
N VAL A 125 -4.90 -2.48 -1.73
CA VAL A 125 -3.90 -2.51 -0.65
C VAL A 125 -3.71 -1.11 -0.05
N HIS A 126 -3.57 -0.09 -0.88
CA HIS A 126 -3.46 1.30 -0.44
C HIS A 126 -4.72 1.74 0.32
N ALA A 127 -5.90 1.45 -0.22
CA ALA A 127 -7.17 1.77 0.42
C ALA A 127 -7.33 1.07 1.78
N ALA A 128 -6.96 -0.21 1.90
CA ALA A 128 -6.99 -0.94 3.18
C ALA A 128 -5.97 -0.39 4.20
N ARG A 129 -4.85 0.17 3.71
CA ARG A 129 -3.80 0.80 4.52
C ARG A 129 -3.95 2.31 4.68
N MET A 130 -5.07 2.92 4.32
CA MET A 130 -5.26 4.38 4.38
C MET A 130 -5.06 5.04 5.77
N GLN A 131 -5.05 4.27 6.85
CA GLN A 131 -4.79 4.75 8.21
C GLN A 131 -3.30 4.72 8.59
N PHE A 132 -2.44 4.17 7.73
CA PHE A 132 -1.00 4.10 7.93
C PHE A 132 -0.35 5.26 7.17
N ASP A 133 0.21 6.24 7.88
CA ASP A 133 0.89 7.40 7.27
C ASP A 133 2.36 7.10 6.90
N GLU A 134 2.57 6.03 6.13
CA GLU A 134 3.87 5.34 6.07
C GLU A 134 4.21 4.77 4.67
N PRO A 135 5.01 5.48 3.86
CA PRO A 135 5.22 5.12 2.45
C PRO A 135 6.34 4.09 2.20
N ARG A 136 7.10 3.65 3.22
CA ARG A 136 8.36 2.92 2.98
C ARG A 136 8.17 1.53 2.41
N PHE A 137 7.22 0.78 2.95
CA PHE A 137 6.94 -0.58 2.49
C PHE A 137 5.59 -0.70 1.78
N GLU A 138 4.78 0.36 1.77
CA GLU A 138 3.42 0.34 1.23
C GLU A 138 3.39 -0.09 -0.25
N GLU A 139 4.15 0.59 -1.10
CA GLU A 139 4.30 0.23 -2.52
C GLU A 139 4.81 -1.20 -2.70
N LEU A 140 5.82 -1.60 -1.91
CA LEU A 140 6.36 -2.95 -1.97
C LEU A 140 5.33 -4.03 -1.61
N LEU A 141 4.44 -3.74 -0.67
CA LEU A 141 3.33 -4.60 -0.28
C LEU A 141 2.26 -4.60 -1.39
N ALA A 142 1.87 -3.44 -1.91
CA ALA A 142 0.90 -3.34 -2.99
C ALA A 142 1.37 -4.11 -4.23
N TYR A 143 2.61 -3.92 -4.67
CA TYR A 143 3.17 -4.63 -5.82
C TYR A 143 3.32 -6.14 -5.64
N GLN A 144 3.15 -6.70 -4.44
CA GLN A 144 3.11 -8.16 -4.26
C GLN A 144 1.89 -8.85 -4.89
N THR A 145 0.86 -8.08 -5.27
CA THR A 145 -0.30 -8.53 -6.06
C THR A 145 -0.02 -8.52 -7.57
N SER A 146 1.21 -8.20 -7.98
CA SER A 146 1.57 -8.29 -9.39
C SER A 146 1.82 -9.74 -9.80
N ARG A 147 1.36 -10.13 -10.99
CA ARG A 147 1.71 -11.44 -11.59
C ARG A 147 3.16 -11.48 -12.05
N PHE A 148 3.77 -10.33 -12.30
CA PHE A 148 5.10 -10.22 -12.87
C PHE A 148 6.19 -10.05 -11.79
N PRO A 149 7.17 -10.97 -11.69
CA PRO A 149 8.21 -10.90 -10.66
C PRO A 149 9.01 -9.59 -10.67
N TRP A 150 9.30 -9.05 -11.86
CA TRP A 150 10.04 -7.79 -11.99
C TRP A 150 9.25 -6.60 -11.45
N ARG A 151 7.90 -6.58 -11.57
CA ARG A 151 7.05 -5.53 -10.98
C ARG A 151 6.98 -5.66 -9.47
N ARG A 152 6.92 -6.88 -8.94
CA ARG A 152 7.04 -7.09 -7.48
C ARG A 152 8.34 -6.48 -6.97
N PHE A 153 9.44 -6.74 -7.69
CA PHE A 153 10.77 -6.31 -7.28
C PHE A 153 11.02 -4.80 -7.46
N LEU A 154 10.73 -4.26 -8.65
CA LEU A 154 11.02 -2.87 -9.03
C LEU A 154 9.86 -1.91 -8.76
N GLY A 155 8.67 -2.40 -8.41
CA GLY A 155 7.50 -1.56 -8.24
C GLY A 155 7.68 -0.52 -7.13
N GLY A 156 8.30 -0.91 -6.01
CA GLY A 156 8.65 0.02 -4.93
C GLY A 156 9.89 0.89 -5.17
N LEU A 157 10.37 1.00 -6.42
CA LEU A 157 11.51 1.87 -6.76
C LEU A 157 11.20 3.33 -6.39
N PHE A 158 9.97 3.76 -6.69
CA PHE A 158 9.42 5.06 -6.28
C PHE A 158 8.49 4.82 -5.10
N MET A 159 8.79 5.42 -3.95
CA MET A 159 7.97 5.37 -2.74
C MET A 159 6.90 6.45 -2.74
N ARG A 160 7.13 7.54 -3.48
CA ARG A 160 6.22 8.68 -3.58
C ARG A 160 6.08 9.07 -5.03
N SER A 161 4.90 9.58 -5.40
CA SER A 161 4.61 10.01 -6.77
C SER A 161 5.62 11.02 -7.32
N TRP A 162 6.04 12.01 -6.52
CA TRP A 162 7.00 13.03 -6.93
C TRP A 162 8.40 12.48 -7.25
N GLU A 163 8.80 11.32 -6.71
CA GLU A 163 10.10 10.72 -7.02
C GLU A 163 10.15 10.27 -8.47
N SER A 164 9.04 9.74 -8.99
CA SER A 164 8.91 9.40 -10.41
C SER A 164 8.98 10.65 -11.29
N THR A 165 8.36 11.76 -10.85
CA THR A 165 8.43 13.05 -11.54
C THR A 165 9.85 13.59 -11.57
N LEU A 166 10.56 13.59 -10.43
CA LEU A 166 11.96 14.01 -10.38
C LEU A 166 12.85 13.15 -11.24
N PHE A 167 12.60 11.84 -11.32
CA PHE A 167 13.38 10.97 -12.20
C PHE A 167 13.17 11.35 -13.67
N LEU A 168 11.92 11.55 -14.08
CA LEU A 168 11.63 12.02 -15.44
C LEU A 168 12.25 13.39 -15.75
N LEU A 169 12.21 14.34 -14.80
CA LEU A 169 12.88 15.63 -14.96
C LEU A 169 14.39 15.49 -15.04
N SER A 170 14.99 14.57 -14.27
CA SER A 170 16.43 14.32 -14.32
C SER A 170 16.87 13.87 -15.72
N LEU A 171 16.04 13.12 -16.45
CA LEU A 171 16.33 12.69 -17.82
C LEU A 171 16.46 13.86 -18.82
N LEU A 172 15.95 15.05 -18.48
CA LEU A 172 16.09 16.26 -19.30
C LEU A 172 17.41 17.00 -19.07
N ILE A 173 18.14 16.68 -17.99
CA ILE A 173 19.41 17.34 -17.65
C ILE A 173 20.46 17.13 -18.73
N PRO A 174 20.73 15.91 -19.25
CA PRO A 174 21.62 15.71 -20.38
C PRO A 174 21.33 16.60 -21.59
N PHE A 175 20.04 16.77 -21.92
CA PHE A 175 19.62 17.64 -23.02
C PHE A 175 19.94 19.12 -22.73
N GLY A 176 19.72 19.58 -21.49
CA GLY A 176 20.10 20.92 -21.06
C GLY A 176 21.61 21.16 -21.10
N VAL A 177 22.42 20.14 -20.78
CA VAL A 177 23.89 20.19 -20.88
C VAL A 177 24.32 20.35 -22.33
N GLU A 178 23.83 19.50 -23.24
CA GLU A 178 24.12 19.58 -24.68
C GLU A 178 23.73 20.95 -25.26
N LEU A 179 22.53 21.43 -24.92
CA LEU A 179 22.07 22.74 -25.35
C LEU A 179 22.99 23.86 -24.84
N SER A 180 23.43 23.77 -23.58
CA SER A 180 24.31 24.77 -22.99
C SER A 180 25.70 24.76 -23.65
N LEU A 181 26.27 23.59 -23.91
CA LEU A 181 27.55 23.44 -24.61
C LEU A 181 27.49 23.98 -26.04
N ALA A 182 26.34 23.87 -26.72
CA ALA A 182 26.14 24.44 -28.05
C ALA A 182 26.19 25.99 -28.08
N PHE A 183 25.69 26.66 -27.03
CA PHE A 183 25.69 28.13 -26.94
C PHE A 183 26.90 28.70 -26.20
N PHE A 184 27.52 27.92 -25.31
CA PHE A 184 28.66 28.33 -24.48
C PHE A 184 29.77 27.26 -24.53
N PRO A 185 30.51 27.13 -25.65
CA PRO A 185 31.50 26.07 -25.83
C PRO A 185 32.68 26.15 -24.85
N GLU A 186 32.99 27.35 -24.34
CA GLU A 186 34.02 27.58 -23.33
C GLU A 186 33.49 27.45 -21.89
N GLY A 187 32.18 27.18 -21.72
CA GLY A 187 31.58 26.91 -20.42
C GLY A 187 32.20 25.66 -19.79
N GLY A 188 32.38 25.67 -18.47
CA GLY A 188 33.18 24.67 -17.73
C GLY A 188 32.75 23.19 -17.84
N ASN A 189 33.15 22.35 -16.89
CA ASN A 189 32.90 20.90 -16.96
C ASN A 189 31.44 20.52 -16.61
N TRP A 190 30.48 20.92 -17.46
CA TRP A 190 29.05 20.55 -17.34
C TRP A 190 28.82 19.06 -17.60
N GLU A 191 29.82 18.34 -18.12
CA GLU A 191 29.74 16.91 -18.44
C GLU A 191 29.37 16.02 -17.24
N ILE A 192 29.70 16.45 -16.02
CA ILE A 192 29.36 15.70 -14.80
C ILE A 192 27.83 15.52 -14.63
N PHE A 193 27.03 16.45 -15.17
CA PHE A 193 25.58 16.41 -15.09
C PHE A 193 24.94 15.38 -16.04
N PHE A 194 25.67 14.84 -17.03
CA PHE A 194 25.19 13.69 -17.81
C PHE A 194 24.91 12.47 -16.93
N TRP A 195 25.63 12.33 -15.82
CA TRP A 195 25.48 11.20 -14.90
C TRP A 195 24.33 11.38 -13.92
N THR A 196 23.68 12.55 -13.86
CA THR A 196 22.63 12.83 -12.87
C THR A 196 21.47 11.81 -12.90
N PRO A 197 20.88 11.44 -14.05
CA PRO A 197 19.81 10.44 -14.07
C PRO A 197 20.27 9.07 -13.55
N TRP A 198 21.50 8.68 -13.88
CA TRP A 198 22.07 7.40 -13.48
C TRP A 198 22.36 7.35 -11.98
N VAL A 199 22.97 8.41 -11.43
CA VAL A 199 23.21 8.54 -9.99
C VAL A 199 21.89 8.51 -9.23
N TYR A 200 20.87 9.22 -9.71
CA TYR A 200 19.55 9.21 -9.06
C TYR A 200 18.87 7.84 -9.16
N PHE A 201 18.93 7.18 -10.33
CA PHE A 201 18.42 5.81 -10.50
C PHE A 201 19.11 4.81 -9.56
N LEU A 202 20.45 4.85 -9.48
CA LEU A 202 21.22 3.98 -8.59
C LEU A 202 20.89 4.21 -7.12
N TYR A 203 20.66 5.47 -6.72
CA TYR A 203 20.17 5.80 -5.39
C TYR A 203 18.80 5.16 -5.10
N LEU A 204 17.83 5.35 -6.00
CA LEU A 204 16.48 4.78 -5.87
C LEU A 204 16.54 3.24 -5.81
N LEU A 205 17.35 2.63 -6.67
CA LEU A 205 17.54 1.18 -6.72
C LEU A 205 18.18 0.67 -5.44
N GLY A 206 19.24 1.31 -4.95
CA GLY A 206 19.91 0.95 -3.69
C GLY A 206 18.94 0.99 -2.51
N ARG A 207 18.14 2.05 -2.41
CA ARG A 207 17.09 2.17 -1.38
C ARG A 207 16.04 1.07 -1.52
N ASN A 208 15.57 0.78 -2.72
CA ASN A 208 14.60 -0.29 -2.98
C ASN A 208 15.15 -1.67 -2.54
N LEU A 209 16.42 -1.95 -2.86
CA LEU A 209 17.12 -3.18 -2.44
C LEU A 209 17.19 -3.29 -0.90
N LEU A 210 17.51 -2.20 -0.20
CA LEU A 210 17.54 -2.17 1.26
C LEU A 210 16.15 -2.41 1.87
N ASN A 211 15.11 -1.81 1.29
CA ASN A 211 13.73 -2.01 1.74
C ASN A 211 13.26 -3.45 1.49
N TRP A 212 13.53 -4.01 0.31
CA TRP A 212 13.28 -5.42 0.01
C TRP A 212 14.02 -6.37 0.94
N GLY A 213 15.29 -6.09 1.21
CA GLY A 213 16.10 -6.87 2.16
C GLY A 213 15.52 -6.83 3.58
N THR A 214 15.04 -5.66 4.00
CA THR A 214 14.37 -5.47 5.30
C THR A 214 13.06 -6.26 5.37
N LEU A 215 12.17 -6.10 4.39
CA LEU A 215 10.87 -6.79 4.33
C LEU A 215 11.03 -8.30 4.29
N THR A 216 12.00 -8.79 3.51
CA THR A 216 12.32 -10.21 3.43
C THR A 216 12.89 -10.74 4.75
N ARG A 217 13.76 -9.97 5.41
CA ARG A 217 14.29 -10.34 6.73
C ARG A 217 13.18 -10.39 7.78
N ALA A 218 12.28 -9.40 7.80
CA ALA A 218 11.11 -9.39 8.67
C ALA A 218 10.24 -10.63 8.46
N ARG A 219 9.92 -10.95 7.19
CA ARG A 219 9.15 -12.15 6.82
C ARG A 219 9.80 -13.43 7.33
N ARG A 220 11.12 -13.60 7.11
CA ARG A 220 11.87 -14.80 7.56
C ARG A 220 11.88 -14.92 9.08
N LYS A 221 12.13 -13.82 9.80
CA LYS A 221 12.09 -13.80 11.27
C LYS A 221 10.69 -14.15 11.79
N LEU A 222 9.63 -13.63 11.16
CA LEU A 222 8.26 -13.95 11.51
C LEU A 222 7.96 -15.45 11.37
N MET A 223 8.29 -16.05 10.22
CA MET A 223 8.08 -17.49 9.99
C MET A 223 8.92 -18.36 10.94
N ARG A 224 10.17 -17.95 11.23
CA ARG A 224 11.03 -18.67 12.18
C ARG A 224 10.45 -18.64 13.60
N ARG A 225 9.90 -17.50 14.01
CA ARG A 225 9.32 -17.32 15.34
C ARG A 225 7.94 -17.97 15.47
N TYR A 226 7.20 -18.10 14.36
CA TYR A 226 5.87 -18.70 14.31
C TYR A 226 5.79 -19.73 13.19
N PRO A 227 6.31 -20.97 13.39
CA PRO A 227 6.33 -22.00 12.34
C PRO A 227 4.94 -22.39 11.80
N ALA A 228 3.88 -22.21 12.59
CA ALA A 228 2.50 -22.49 12.17
C ALA A 228 1.88 -21.38 11.29
N LEU A 229 2.57 -20.25 11.09
CA LEU A 229 2.06 -19.12 10.32
C LEU A 229 2.04 -19.43 8.82
N LYS A 230 0.84 -19.58 8.27
CA LYS A 230 0.65 -19.89 6.83
C LYS A 230 0.77 -18.68 5.91
N LYS A 231 0.34 -17.50 6.37
CA LYS A 231 0.25 -16.27 5.55
C LYS A 231 1.06 -15.12 6.18
N PRO A 232 2.40 -15.11 6.06
CA PRO A 232 3.23 -14.07 6.67
C PRO A 232 3.03 -12.70 6.04
N TRP A 233 2.67 -12.64 4.76
CA TRP A 233 2.37 -11.39 4.06
C TRP A 233 1.13 -10.69 4.63
N ALA A 234 0.11 -11.45 5.04
CA ALA A 234 -1.06 -10.91 5.71
C ALA A 234 -0.70 -10.18 7.01
N VAL A 235 0.25 -10.72 7.78
CA VAL A 235 0.75 -10.06 8.98
C VAL A 235 1.52 -8.79 8.63
N LEU A 236 2.48 -8.86 7.69
CA LEU A 236 3.28 -7.70 7.28
C LEU A 236 2.43 -6.55 6.74
N LEU A 237 1.36 -6.85 6.00
CA LEU A 237 0.40 -5.85 5.51
C LEU A 237 -0.27 -5.05 6.64
N ARG A 238 -0.38 -5.65 7.83
CA ARG A 238 -1.01 -5.03 8.99
C ARG A 238 0.02 -4.41 9.93
N LEU A 239 1.32 -4.43 9.61
CA LEU A 239 2.36 -3.79 10.40
C LEU A 239 2.68 -2.37 9.91
N THR A 240 3.19 -1.54 10.82
CA THR A 240 3.77 -0.24 10.48
C THR A 240 5.18 -0.40 9.90
N ASP A 241 5.70 0.65 9.26
CA ASP A 241 7.08 0.71 8.76
C ASP A 241 8.09 0.50 9.89
N GLU A 242 7.86 1.15 11.05
CA GLU A 242 8.68 1.01 12.25
C GLU A 242 8.67 -0.45 12.78
N GLU A 243 7.52 -1.11 12.73
CA GLU A 243 7.39 -2.49 13.19
C GLU A 243 8.01 -3.50 12.24
N ILE A 244 7.88 -3.29 10.93
CA ILE A 244 8.58 -4.09 9.92
C ILE A 244 10.08 -3.93 10.10
N TRP A 245 10.56 -2.70 10.31
CA TRP A 245 11.97 -2.42 10.58
C TRP A 245 12.46 -3.09 11.87
N SER A 246 11.72 -2.92 12.97
CA SER A 246 12.03 -3.51 14.27
C SER A 246 12.05 -5.03 14.20
N LEU A 247 11.04 -5.63 13.56
CA LEU A 247 10.98 -7.07 13.32
C LEU A 247 12.18 -7.55 12.49
N ALA A 248 12.61 -6.79 11.49
CA ALA A 248 13.76 -7.13 10.65
C ALA A 248 15.09 -7.03 11.40
N TRP A 249 15.33 -5.95 12.14
CA TRP A 249 16.67 -5.57 12.59
C TRP A 249 16.86 -5.62 14.11
N SER A 250 15.81 -5.39 14.90
CA SER A 250 15.88 -5.48 16.35
C SER A 250 15.72 -6.93 16.86
N SER A 251 16.23 -7.18 18.06
CA SER A 251 15.88 -8.34 18.90
C SER A 251 14.64 -8.06 19.76
N GLU A 252 14.30 -6.78 19.90
CA GLU A 252 13.25 -6.32 20.76
C GLU A 252 11.87 -6.68 20.20
N LYS A 253 10.99 -7.01 21.12
CA LYS A 253 9.66 -7.49 20.86
C LYS A 253 8.82 -6.33 20.31
N TRP A 254 8.27 -6.47 19.09
CA TRP A 254 7.22 -5.58 18.54
C TRP A 254 5.89 -5.67 19.33
N GLU A 255 5.95 -6.10 20.59
CA GLU A 255 4.88 -6.55 21.47
C GLU A 255 4.20 -5.43 22.26
N LYS A 256 4.40 -4.15 21.91
CA LYS A 256 3.46 -3.12 22.39
C LYS A 256 2.09 -3.44 21.81
N GLU A 257 1.21 -4.03 22.62
CA GLU A 257 -0.13 -4.48 22.22
C GLU A 257 -1.04 -3.28 21.98
N ASP A 258 -1.38 -3.04 20.72
CA ASP A 258 -2.52 -2.22 20.31
C ASP A 258 -3.64 -3.14 19.77
N LEU A 259 -4.83 -2.57 19.49
CA LEU A 259 -5.97 -3.34 18.99
C LEU A 259 -5.62 -4.13 17.71
N ARG A 260 -4.88 -3.50 16.79
CA ARG A 260 -4.45 -4.10 15.52
C ARG A 260 -3.57 -5.33 15.75
N LYS A 261 -2.58 -5.24 16.64
CA LYS A 261 -1.72 -6.38 16.98
C LYS A 261 -2.48 -7.47 17.69
N GLN A 262 -3.39 -7.16 18.61
CA GLN A 262 -4.26 -8.17 19.22
C GLN A 262 -5.02 -8.96 18.15
N LEU A 263 -5.56 -8.29 17.13
CA LEU A 263 -6.19 -8.96 15.99
C LEU A 263 -5.19 -9.79 15.17
N ILE A 264 -3.97 -9.31 14.95
CA ILE A 264 -2.91 -10.09 14.29
C ILE A 264 -2.60 -11.36 15.09
N TRP A 265 -2.42 -11.26 16.40
CA TRP A 265 -2.10 -12.37 17.30
C TRP A 265 -3.19 -13.45 17.27
N GLU A 266 -4.45 -13.01 17.26
CA GLU A 266 -5.62 -13.88 17.24
C GLU A 266 -5.80 -14.57 15.89
N ILE A 267 -5.84 -13.80 14.79
CA ILE A 267 -6.15 -14.32 13.47
C ILE A 267 -5.01 -15.23 12.96
N TYR A 268 -3.76 -14.82 13.17
CA TYR A 268 -2.62 -15.45 12.50
C TYR A 268 -1.73 -16.27 13.41
N LEU A 269 -1.61 -15.87 14.68
CA LEU A 269 -0.64 -16.45 15.61
C LEU A 269 -1.32 -17.35 16.66
N LYS A 270 -2.66 -17.44 16.64
CA LYS A 270 -3.50 -18.26 17.52
C LYS A 270 -3.11 -18.14 18.99
N LYS A 271 -2.79 -16.92 19.42
CA LYS A 271 -2.59 -16.59 20.84
C LYS A 271 -3.85 -15.92 21.36
N ASP A 272 -4.28 -16.34 22.55
CA ASP A 272 -5.49 -15.81 23.18
C ASP A 272 -5.40 -14.29 23.44
N TRP A 273 -6.53 -13.61 23.28
CA TRP A 273 -6.73 -12.19 23.51
C TRP A 273 -6.47 -11.88 24.98
N VAL A 274 -5.28 -11.39 25.28
CA VAL A 274 -5.01 -10.78 26.58
C VAL A 274 -5.54 -9.35 26.51
N ARG A 275 -6.63 -9.07 27.22
CA ARG A 275 -7.07 -7.68 27.42
C ARG A 275 -5.97 -6.94 28.18
N VAL A 276 -5.16 -6.14 27.49
CA VAL A 276 -4.45 -5.05 28.15
C VAL A 276 -5.52 -4.08 28.62
N LYS A 277 -5.72 -4.01 29.94
CA LYS A 277 -6.53 -2.95 30.55
C LYS A 277 -5.82 -1.64 30.29
N PHE A 278 -6.25 -0.91 29.26
CA PHE A 278 -5.95 0.51 29.15
C PHE A 278 -6.79 1.22 30.22
N LEU A 279 -6.15 1.51 31.36
CA LEU A 279 -6.63 2.51 32.30
C LEU A 279 -6.43 3.91 31.68
#